data_AF-A0A086TMB9-F1
#
_entry.id   AF-A0A086TMB9-F1
#
_cell.length_a   1.000
_cell.length_b   1.000
_cell.length_c   1.000
_cell.angle_alpha   90.00
_cell.angle_beta   90.00
_cell.angle_gamma   90.00
#
_symmetry.space_group_name_H-M   'P 1'
#
loop_
_entity.id
_entity.type
_entity.pdbx_description
1 polymer ?
#
loop_
_entity_poly.entity_id
_entity_poly.type
_entity_poly.pdbx_seq_one_letter_code
_entity_poly.pdbx_strand_id
1 'polypeptide(L)'
;MKFATAIVAAAVAAIANAQTAWNFPPEGACVAACTNTVGKAAFPMYDDVNSEGPFFLVSLSYYFNVGTPQSDVRNTQRTICMLGCLDAEVEAYHKSTPVKFAWYVNNVTGDIRPPGERN
;
A
#
# COMPACT_ATOMS: atom_id res chain seq x y z
N MET A 1 -0.43 -4.81 -32.37
CA MET A 1 -0.21 -4.89 -30.91
C MET A 1 -0.41 -3.52 -30.23
N LYS A 2 -1.58 -2.86 -30.40
CA LYS A 2 -1.88 -1.53 -29.82
C LYS A 2 -3.11 -1.52 -28.89
N PHE A 3 -3.71 -2.69 -28.67
CA PHE A 3 -4.97 -2.82 -27.93
C PHE A 3 -4.78 -3.21 -26.45
N ALA A 4 -3.59 -3.69 -26.06
CA ALA A 4 -3.33 -4.08 -24.67
C ALA A 4 -3.12 -2.87 -23.76
N THR A 5 -2.50 -1.80 -24.24
CA THR A 5 -2.19 -0.60 -23.45
C THR A 5 -3.43 0.24 -23.13
N ALA A 6 -4.42 0.29 -24.02
CA ALA A 6 -5.66 1.04 -23.79
C ALA A 6 -6.55 0.39 -22.70
N ILE A 7 -6.56 -0.95 -22.62
CA ILE A 7 -7.35 -1.68 -21.63
C ILE A 7 -6.76 -1.51 -20.22
N VAL A 8 -5.42 -1.53 -20.10
CA VAL A 8 -4.75 -1.26 -18.83
C VAL A 8 -4.98 0.18 -18.37
N ALA A 9 -4.94 1.16 -19.29
CA ALA A 9 -5.20 2.56 -18.94
C ALA A 9 -6.63 2.81 -18.46
N ALA A 10 -7.63 2.17 -19.07
CA ALA A 10 -9.04 2.29 -18.66
C ALA A 10 -9.32 1.63 -17.30
N ALA A 11 -8.68 0.48 -17.01
CA ALA A 11 -8.77 -0.15 -15.70
C ALA A 11 -8.11 0.72 -14.61
N VAL A 12 -6.97 1.34 -14.90
CA VAL A 12 -6.28 2.25 -13.96
C VAL A 12 -7.10 3.53 -13.73
N ALA A 13 -7.73 4.09 -14.76
CA ALA A 13 -8.59 5.27 -14.63
C ALA A 13 -9.88 5.00 -13.83
N ALA A 14 -10.47 3.81 -13.98
CA ALA A 14 -11.62 3.39 -13.17
C ALA A 14 -11.25 3.15 -11.70
N ILE A 15 -10.03 2.63 -11.43
CA ILE A 15 -9.51 2.47 -10.06
C ILE A 15 -9.16 3.84 -9.44
N ALA A 16 -8.58 4.77 -10.21
CA ALA A 16 -8.29 6.13 -9.74
C ALA A 16 -9.57 6.93 -9.40
N ASN A 17 -10.64 6.80 -10.21
CA ASN A 17 -11.91 7.47 -9.93
C ASN A 17 -12.76 6.82 -8.82
N ALA A 18 -12.38 5.63 -8.34
CA ALA A 18 -13.04 4.95 -7.22
C ALA A 18 -12.28 5.10 -5.89
N GLN A 19 -11.04 5.59 -5.90
CA GLN A 19 -10.33 5.97 -4.69
C GLN A 19 -10.95 7.28 -4.19
N THR A 20 -11.95 7.16 -3.33
CA THR A 20 -12.46 8.29 -2.56
C THR A 20 -11.28 8.99 -1.91
N ALA A 21 -11.04 10.26 -2.25
CA ALA A 21 -9.97 11.07 -1.66
C ALA A 21 -10.12 11.01 -0.14
N TRP A 22 -9.24 10.25 0.52
CA TRP A 22 -9.30 10.02 1.95
C TRP A 22 -8.03 10.53 2.59
N ASN A 23 -8.18 11.51 3.48
CA ASN A 23 -7.06 12.15 4.15
C ASN A 23 -6.57 11.27 5.31
N PHE A 24 -5.59 10.40 5.05
CA PHE A 24 -4.94 9.65 6.12
C PHE A 24 -4.12 10.59 7.00
N PRO A 25 -4.09 10.37 8.34
CA PRO A 25 -3.14 11.07 9.19
C PRO A 25 -1.71 10.87 8.65
N PRO A 26 -0.90 11.95 8.54
CA PRO A 26 0.45 11.84 8.04
C PRO A 26 1.32 11.02 8.99
N GLU A 27 2.09 10.09 8.45
CA GLU A 27 2.92 9.14 9.22
C GLU A 27 4.30 9.72 9.56
N GLY A 28 4.61 10.93 9.07
CA GLY A 28 5.94 11.53 9.17
C GLY A 28 6.83 11.22 7.97
N ALA A 29 7.82 12.07 7.72
CA ALA A 29 8.64 12.00 6.51
C ALA A 29 9.61 10.80 6.52
N CYS A 30 10.18 10.46 7.68
CA CYS A 30 11.06 9.30 7.84
C CYS A 30 10.27 8.01 7.64
N VAL A 31 9.11 7.87 8.30
CA VAL A 31 8.29 6.66 8.18
C VAL A 31 7.76 6.49 6.75
N ALA A 32 7.26 7.55 6.12
CA ALA A 32 6.80 7.49 4.73
C ALA A 32 7.93 7.12 3.75
N ALA A 33 9.15 7.65 3.95
CA ALA A 33 10.30 7.26 3.13
C ALA A 33 10.69 5.79 3.35
N CYS A 34 10.57 5.32 4.61
CA CYS A 34 10.85 3.96 5.00
C CYS A 34 9.89 2.95 4.35
N THR A 35 8.58 3.16 4.50
CA THR A 35 7.55 2.28 3.91
C THR A 35 7.66 2.27 2.39
N ASN A 36 7.88 3.43 1.78
CA ASN A 36 8.08 3.56 0.34
C ASN A 36 9.31 2.79 -0.16
N THR A 37 10.43 2.86 0.56
CA THR A 37 11.66 2.14 0.18
C THR A 37 11.47 0.63 0.23
N VAL A 38 10.90 0.12 1.33
CA VAL A 38 10.62 -1.32 1.50
C VAL A 38 9.59 -1.80 0.49
N GLY A 39 8.54 -1.01 0.25
CA GLY A 39 7.52 -1.31 -0.74
C GLY A 39 8.07 -1.34 -2.16
N LYS A 40 8.94 -0.40 -2.52
CA LYS A 40 9.60 -0.34 -3.84
C LYS A 40 10.50 -1.52 -4.13
N ALA A 41 11.08 -2.15 -3.10
CA ALA A 41 11.85 -3.39 -3.28
C ALA A 41 10.98 -4.55 -3.78
N ALA A 42 9.67 -4.56 -3.47
CA ALA A 42 8.73 -5.58 -3.94
C ALA A 42 7.91 -5.12 -5.16
N PHE A 43 7.64 -3.83 -5.27
CA PHE A 43 6.82 -3.24 -6.33
C PHE A 43 7.37 -1.84 -6.69
N PRO A 44 8.11 -1.67 -7.80
CA PRO A 44 8.79 -0.40 -8.10
C PRO A 44 7.89 0.84 -8.19
N MET A 45 6.60 0.67 -8.46
CA MET A 45 5.59 1.75 -8.52
C MET A 45 4.86 1.95 -7.19
N TYR A 46 5.38 1.39 -6.09
CA TYR A 46 4.80 1.49 -4.77
C TYR A 46 4.67 2.95 -4.32
N ASP A 47 3.49 3.27 -3.80
CA ASP A 47 3.12 4.55 -3.21
C ASP A 47 1.94 4.33 -2.25
N ASP A 48 2.21 4.27 -0.96
CA ASP A 48 1.23 4.11 0.13
C ASP A 48 0.92 5.44 0.85
N VAL A 49 1.30 6.55 0.23
CA VAL A 49 1.11 7.92 0.76
C VAL A 49 0.11 8.68 -0.11
N ASN A 50 0.26 8.60 -1.44
CA ASN A 50 -0.61 9.31 -2.36
C ASN A 50 -1.92 8.54 -2.60
N SER A 51 -2.95 8.83 -1.80
CA SER A 51 -4.27 8.19 -1.90
C SER A 51 -5.03 8.46 -3.20
N GLU A 52 -4.57 9.41 -4.02
CA GLU A 52 -5.12 9.72 -5.34
C GLU A 52 -4.32 9.03 -6.46
N GLY A 53 -3.20 8.40 -6.11
CA GLY A 53 -2.29 7.77 -7.04
C GLY A 53 -2.85 6.46 -7.60
N PRO A 54 -2.60 6.15 -8.89
CA PRO A 54 -3.12 4.94 -9.53
C PRO A 54 -2.64 3.64 -8.87
N PHE A 55 -1.58 3.71 -8.07
CA PHE A 55 -0.94 2.58 -7.42
C PHE A 55 -1.24 2.48 -5.93
N PHE A 56 -2.01 3.39 -5.34
CA PHE A 56 -2.24 3.43 -3.90
C PHE A 56 -2.85 2.14 -3.35
N LEU A 57 -4.01 1.73 -3.88
CA LEU A 57 -4.69 0.51 -3.46
C LEU A 57 -3.82 -0.75 -3.65
N VAL A 58 -3.08 -0.83 -4.76
CA VAL A 58 -2.17 -1.94 -5.02
C VAL A 58 -1.01 -1.93 -4.02
N SER A 59 -0.46 -0.77 -3.68
CA SER A 59 0.61 -0.61 -2.68
C SER A 59 0.14 -1.06 -1.29
N LEU A 60 -1.10 -0.69 -0.91
CA LEU A 60 -1.71 -1.17 0.33
C LEU A 60 -1.87 -2.70 0.35
N SER A 61 -2.06 -3.36 -0.80
CA SER A 61 -2.10 -4.83 -0.85
C SER A 61 -0.75 -5.47 -0.50
N TYR A 62 0.38 -4.91 -0.94
CA TYR A 62 1.72 -5.39 -0.56
C TYR A 62 2.01 -5.18 0.93
N TYR A 63 1.33 -4.20 1.52
CA TYR A 63 1.46 -3.81 2.90
C TYR A 63 0.57 -4.66 3.83
N PHE A 64 -0.71 -4.87 3.48
CA PHE A 64 -1.71 -5.51 4.34
C PHE A 64 -2.00 -6.97 4.02
N ASN A 65 -1.64 -7.49 2.85
CA ASN A 65 -1.80 -8.92 2.57
C ASN A 65 -0.69 -9.70 3.31
N VAL A 66 -1.05 -10.15 4.51
CA VAL A 66 -0.22 -10.96 5.41
C VAL A 66 -0.40 -12.46 5.12
N GLY A 67 0.51 -13.30 5.63
CA GLY A 67 0.40 -14.77 5.51
C GLY A 67 1.29 -15.40 4.45
N THR A 68 2.25 -14.67 3.90
CA THR A 68 3.30 -15.22 3.03
C THR A 68 4.66 -14.97 3.66
N PRO A 69 5.67 -15.83 3.48
CA PRO A 69 7.03 -15.56 3.96
C PRO A 69 7.57 -14.20 3.49
N GLN A 70 7.15 -13.75 2.31
CA GLN A 70 7.53 -12.46 1.76
C GLN A 70 6.87 -11.28 2.50
N SER A 71 5.65 -11.41 3.01
CA SER A 71 5.03 -10.35 3.82
C SER A 71 5.68 -10.23 5.20
N ASP A 72 6.12 -11.33 5.81
CA ASP A 72 6.85 -11.28 7.09
C ASP A 72 8.22 -10.60 6.97
N VAL A 73 8.95 -10.87 5.88
CA VAL A 73 10.22 -10.20 5.58
C VAL A 73 10.00 -8.69 5.38
N ARG A 74 8.99 -8.30 4.60
CA ARG A 74 8.68 -6.87 4.38
C ARG A 74 8.27 -6.17 5.67
N ASN A 75 7.44 -6.80 6.49
CA ASN A 75 7.03 -6.27 7.79
C ASN A 75 8.25 -6.06 8.70
N THR A 76 9.15 -7.06 8.75
CA THR A 76 10.40 -6.98 9.51
C THR A 76 11.31 -5.86 9.01
N GLN A 77 11.52 -5.75 7.69
CA GLN A 77 12.34 -4.69 7.09
C GLN A 77 11.78 -3.30 7.38
N ARG A 78 10.45 -3.14 7.32
CA ARG A 78 9.77 -1.90 7.68
C ARG A 78 9.97 -1.55 9.15
N THR A 79 9.77 -2.50 10.06
CA THR A 79 10.02 -2.31 11.50
C THR A 79 11.46 -1.90 11.76
N ILE A 80 12.44 -2.58 11.16
CA ILE A 80 13.88 -2.26 11.34
C ILE A 80 14.18 -0.85 10.84
N CYS A 81 13.65 -0.49 9.67
CA CYS A 81 13.90 0.82 9.08
C CYS A 81 13.24 1.96 9.88
N MET A 82 12.10 1.71 10.53
CA MET A 82 11.45 2.67 11.43
C MET A 82 12.20 2.90 12.75
N LEU A 83 13.12 2.02 13.15
CA LEU A 83 13.94 2.21 14.37
C LEU A 83 14.80 3.48 14.32
N GLY A 84 15.08 4.00 13.12
CA GLY A 84 15.82 5.25 12.93
C GLY A 84 14.94 6.50 12.88
N CYS A 85 13.62 6.37 12.95
CA CYS A 85 12.69 7.48 12.86
C CYS A 85 12.39 8.07 14.23
N LEU A 86 11.90 9.33 14.25
CA LEU A 86 11.43 9.97 15.49
C LEU A 86 10.23 9.22 16.06
N ASP A 87 10.18 9.07 17.38
CA ASP A 87 9.07 8.40 18.08
C ASP A 87 7.71 9.00 17.73
N ALA A 88 7.64 10.32 17.53
CA ALA A 88 6.41 11.01 17.13
C ALA A 88 5.90 10.56 15.74
N GLU A 89 6.80 10.26 14.80
CA GLU A 89 6.44 9.75 13.49
C GLU A 89 6.01 8.28 13.58
N VAL A 90 6.71 7.46 14.38
CA VAL A 90 6.32 6.06 14.63
C VAL A 90 4.95 5.98 15.30
N GLU A 91 4.66 6.88 16.24
CA GLU A 91 3.35 6.97 16.88
C GLU A 91 2.27 7.41 15.88
N ALA A 92 2.56 8.39 15.01
CA ALA A 92 1.65 8.83 13.97
C ALA A 92 1.33 7.69 13.00
N TYR A 93 2.33 6.91 12.61
CA TYR A 93 2.19 5.70 11.82
C TYR A 93 1.33 4.62 12.49
N HIS A 94 1.51 4.38 13.79
CA HIS A 94 0.66 3.43 14.53
C HIS A 94 -0.80 3.89 14.59
N LYS A 95 -1.05 5.20 14.59
CA LYS A 95 -2.42 5.77 14.54
C LYS A 95 -3.03 5.71 13.14
N SER A 96 -2.25 5.93 12.09
CA SER A 96 -2.72 5.93 10.69
C SER A 96 -2.93 4.52 10.13
N THR A 97 -2.06 3.56 10.47
CA THR A 97 -2.08 2.20 9.94
C THR A 97 -3.44 1.50 10.07
N PRO A 98 -4.11 1.48 11.23
CA PRO A 98 -5.43 0.84 11.34
C PRO A 98 -6.50 1.56 10.51
N VAL A 99 -6.40 2.88 10.34
CA VAL A 99 -7.31 3.66 9.47
C VAL A 99 -7.09 3.30 8.00
N LYS A 100 -5.83 3.21 7.57
CA LYS A 100 -5.45 2.72 6.22
C LYS A 100 -5.94 1.30 5.97
N PHE A 101 -5.82 0.41 6.95
CA PHE A 101 -6.30 -0.97 6.83
C PHE A 101 -7.82 -1.05 6.68
N ALA A 102 -8.57 -0.35 7.55
CA ALA A 102 -10.03 -0.32 7.48
C ALA A 102 -10.51 0.24 6.13
N TRP A 103 -9.88 1.31 5.64
CA TRP A 103 -10.17 1.83 4.31
C TRP A 103 -9.84 0.81 3.22
N TYR A 104 -8.66 0.16 3.28
CA TYR A 104 -8.25 -0.86 2.32
C TYR A 104 -9.28 -1.99 2.22
N VAL A 105 -9.66 -2.58 3.35
CA VAL A 105 -10.66 -3.67 3.42
C VAL A 105 -12.01 -3.25 2.81
N ASN A 106 -12.44 -2.01 3.03
CA ASN A 106 -13.70 -1.51 2.50
C ASN A 106 -13.65 -1.16 1.00
N ASN A 107 -12.47 -0.94 0.42
CA ASN A 107 -12.30 -0.49 -0.96
C ASN A 107 -11.72 -1.56 -1.89
N VAL A 108 -11.23 -2.70 -1.38
CA VAL A 108 -10.92 -3.86 -2.21
C VAL A 108 -12.19 -4.62 -2.57
N THR A 109 -12.65 -4.47 -3.81
CA THR A 109 -13.76 -5.25 -4.37
C THR A 109 -13.23 -6.56 -4.96
N GLY A 110 -13.08 -7.59 -4.14
CA GLY A 110 -12.72 -8.94 -4.59
C GLY A 110 -11.88 -9.72 -3.59
N ASP A 111 -12.10 -11.03 -3.55
CA ASP A 111 -11.48 -12.01 -2.65
C ASP A 111 -9.97 -11.75 -2.43
N ILE A 112 -9.58 -11.53 -1.17
CA ILE A 112 -8.26 -11.06 -0.71
C ILE A 112 -7.20 -12.18 -0.80
N ARG A 113 -7.45 -13.23 -1.58
CA ARG A 113 -6.53 -14.35 -1.68
C ARG A 113 -5.36 -14.02 -2.60
N PRO A 114 -4.12 -14.31 -2.20
CA PRO A 114 -2.98 -14.22 -3.09
C PRO A 114 -3.26 -15.00 -4.38
N PRO A 115 -2.69 -14.59 -5.54
CA PRO A 115 -2.74 -15.38 -6.76
C PRO A 115 -1.97 -16.69 -6.53
N GLY A 116 -2.67 -17.70 -6.00
CA GLY A 116 -2.14 -18.96 -5.51
C GLY A 116 -3.11 -19.75 -4.62
N GLU A 117 -4.14 -19.11 -4.03
CA GLU A 117 -5.11 -19.78 -3.14
C GLU A 117 -6.58 -19.67 -3.61
N ARG A 118 -6.79 -19.35 -4.89
CA ARG A 118 -8.10 -19.48 -5.52
C ARG A 118 -8.31 -20.94 -5.90
N ASN A 119 -9.04 -21.69 -5.06
CA ASN A 119 -9.59 -23.00 -5.40
C ASN A 119 -10.75 -22.85 -6.38
#